data_AF-A0A926U5N7-F1
#
_entry.id   AF-A0A926U5N7-F1
#
_cell.length_a   1.000
_cell.length_b   1.000
_cell.length_c   1.000
_cell.angle_alpha   90.00
_cell.angle_beta   90.00
_cell.angle_gamma   90.00
#
_symmetry.space_group_name_H-M   'P 1'
#
loop_
_entity.id
_entity.type
_entity.pdbx_description
1 polymer ?
#
loop_
_entity_poly.entity_id
_entity_poly.type
_entity_poly.pdbx_seq_one_letter_code
_entity_poly.pdbx_strand_id
1 'polypeptide(L)'
;MYTFDPDHPYTIVQPLNGESIASFLYRFRRAKGNRISSASAFGKLIGIGFATCRWEKLRFHPRPTQAELEALSQATRIEVDRLNELFPLPGEALPPEQVRFCAACYLEEPCHRLAWHLKATDSCDRHPLRLLPACPGCKKPFEVADALAAAGCQPCGMSFKSMKKRQRAC
;
A
#
# COMPACT_ATOMS: atom_id res chain seq x y z
N MET A 1 10.29 -14.71 -4.03
CA MET A 1 11.70 -15.16 -4.08
C MET A 1 12.57 -13.92 -4.01
N TYR A 2 13.61 -13.92 -3.17
CA TYR A 2 14.53 -12.78 -3.02
C TYR A 2 15.74 -13.01 -3.92
N THR A 3 16.09 -12.03 -4.74
CA THR A 3 17.36 -11.99 -5.48
C THR A 3 18.31 -11.05 -4.75
N PHE A 4 19.47 -11.57 -4.33
CA PHE A 4 20.51 -10.77 -3.69
C PHE A 4 21.46 -10.27 -4.79
N ASP A 5 21.48 -8.96 -5.00
CA ASP A 5 22.46 -8.27 -5.83
C ASP A 5 23.49 -7.65 -4.85
N PRO A 6 24.73 -8.17 -4.79
CA PRO A 6 25.73 -7.72 -3.83
C PRO A 6 26.14 -6.24 -4.01
N ASP A 7 25.87 -5.67 -5.18
CA ASP A 7 26.16 -4.27 -5.51
C ASP A 7 24.92 -3.36 -5.36
N HIS A 8 23.81 -3.90 -4.86
CA HIS A 8 22.57 -3.16 -4.64
C HIS A 8 22.31 -2.93 -3.15
N PRO A 9 22.13 -1.66 -2.72
CA PRO A 9 21.99 -1.33 -1.31
C PRO A 9 20.70 -1.83 -0.65
N TYR A 10 19.76 -2.36 -1.45
CA TYR A 10 18.44 -2.77 -0.97
C TYR A 10 18.15 -4.24 -1.27
N THR A 11 17.42 -4.87 -0.36
CA THR A 11 16.71 -6.12 -0.64
C THR A 11 15.58 -5.85 -1.62
N ILE A 12 15.58 -6.61 -2.70
CA ILE A 12 14.58 -6.53 -3.77
C ILE A 12 13.27 -7.12 -3.26
N VAL A 13 12.20 -6.33 -3.37
CA VAL A 13 10.82 -6.74 -3.06
C VAL A 13 10.01 -6.61 -4.33
N GLN A 14 9.36 -7.69 -4.75
CA GLN A 14 8.47 -7.67 -5.91
C GLN A 14 7.08 -7.15 -5.51
N PRO A 15 6.45 -6.28 -6.32
CA PRO A 15 5.06 -5.88 -6.12
C PRO A 15 4.13 -7.08 -6.25
N LEU A 16 3.17 -7.22 -5.34
CA LEU A 16 2.12 -8.24 -5.47
C LEU A 16 1.13 -7.89 -6.58
N ASN A 17 0.37 -8.88 -7.02
CA ASN A 17 -0.66 -8.66 -8.03
C ASN A 17 -1.75 -7.71 -7.52
N GLY A 18 -2.01 -6.63 -8.28
CA GLY A 18 -2.98 -5.59 -7.94
C GLY A 18 -2.61 -4.77 -6.69
N GLU A 19 -1.37 -4.82 -6.22
CA GLU A 19 -0.90 -4.05 -5.08
C GLU A 19 -0.91 -2.55 -5.35
N SER A 20 -1.28 -1.75 -4.35
CA SER A 20 -1.14 -0.29 -4.42
C SER A 20 0.29 0.15 -4.11
N ILE A 21 0.70 1.29 -4.68
CA ILE A 21 2.03 1.85 -4.43
C ILE A 21 2.30 2.09 -2.93
N ALA A 22 1.27 2.50 -2.15
CA ALA A 22 1.41 2.69 -0.71
C ALA A 22 1.79 1.40 0.03
N SER A 23 1.14 0.28 -0.33
CA SER A 23 1.42 -1.03 0.24
C SER A 23 2.83 -1.49 -0.12
N PHE A 24 3.17 -1.37 -1.40
CA PHE A 24 4.46 -1.75 -1.93
C PHE A 24 5.61 -1.01 -1.24
N LEU A 25 5.54 0.32 -1.16
CA LEU A 25 6.58 1.15 -0.54
C LEU A 25 6.75 0.84 0.95
N TYR A 26 5.63 0.63 1.67
CA TYR A 26 5.68 0.23 3.07
C TYR A 26 6.44 -1.09 3.27
N ARG A 27 6.11 -2.11 2.47
CA ARG A 27 6.80 -3.41 2.49
C ARG A 27 8.26 -3.29 2.10
N PHE A 28 8.56 -2.56 1.03
CA PHE A 28 9.92 -2.34 0.55
C PHE A 28 10.79 -1.72 1.64
N ARG A 29 10.35 -0.61 2.26
CA ARG A 29 11.14 0.06 3.31
C ARG A 29 11.40 -0.81 4.52
N ARG A 30 10.44 -1.68 4.87
CA ARG A 30 10.52 -2.55 6.06
C ARG A 30 11.07 -3.94 5.77
N ALA A 31 11.38 -4.26 4.51
CA ALA A 31 12.02 -5.51 4.17
C ALA A 31 13.33 -5.69 4.95
N LYS A 32 13.66 -6.94 5.27
CA LYS A 32 14.93 -7.31 5.88
C LYS A 32 16.06 -6.72 5.03
N GLY A 33 16.99 -5.99 5.63
CA GLY A 33 18.07 -5.31 4.89
C GLY A 33 17.80 -3.84 4.57
N ASN A 34 16.56 -3.45 4.24
CA ASN A 34 16.24 -2.06 3.88
C ASN A 34 16.13 -1.17 5.13
N ARG A 35 15.33 -1.60 6.12
CA ARG A 35 15.16 -0.95 7.44
C ARG A 35 15.03 0.59 7.39
N ILE A 36 14.34 1.12 6.37
CA ILE A 36 14.19 2.57 6.19
C ILE A 36 13.05 3.07 7.08
N SER A 37 13.39 3.89 8.07
CA SER A 37 12.50 4.28 9.16
C SER A 37 11.24 5.03 8.71
N SER A 38 11.33 5.87 7.67
CA SER A 38 10.20 6.67 7.18
C SER A 38 10.16 6.80 5.65
N ALA A 39 8.98 7.12 5.12
CA ALA A 39 8.80 7.41 3.70
C ALA A 39 9.67 8.60 3.26
N SER A 40 9.76 9.66 4.08
CA SER A 40 10.57 10.84 3.77
C SER A 40 12.06 10.53 3.75
N ALA A 41 12.54 9.68 4.65
CA ALA A 41 13.93 9.23 4.62
C ALA A 41 14.22 8.48 3.32
N PHE A 42 13.32 7.60 2.89
CA PHE A 42 13.47 6.89 1.62
C PHE A 42 13.49 7.86 0.42
N GLY A 43 12.53 8.77 0.35
CA GLY A 43 12.46 9.73 -0.76
C GLY A 43 13.70 10.63 -0.85
N LYS A 44 14.29 11.01 0.28
CA LYS A 44 15.58 11.72 0.31
C LYS A 44 16.74 10.85 -0.19
N LEU A 45 16.80 9.58 0.23
CA LEU A 45 17.86 8.65 -0.18
C LEU A 45 17.91 8.44 -1.70
N ILE A 46 16.74 8.44 -2.36
CA ILE A 46 16.64 8.21 -3.81
C ILE A 46 16.46 9.51 -4.62
N GLY A 47 16.60 10.67 -3.99
CA GLY A 47 16.56 11.96 -4.68
C GLY A 47 15.18 12.49 -5.11
N ILE A 48 14.07 11.89 -4.62
CA ILE A 48 12.69 12.31 -4.97
C ILE A 48 11.96 13.05 -3.83
N GLY A 49 12.69 13.41 -2.77
CA GLY A 49 12.20 14.27 -1.70
C GLY A 49 10.97 13.71 -0.98
N PHE A 50 9.86 14.45 -1.01
CA PHE A 50 8.62 14.10 -0.29
C PHE A 50 7.61 13.31 -1.13
N ALA A 51 7.95 12.91 -2.36
CA ALA A 51 7.03 12.18 -3.24
C ALA A 51 6.54 10.88 -2.60
N THR A 52 7.44 10.08 -2.02
CA THR A 52 7.15 8.85 -1.30
C THR A 52 6.17 9.04 -0.13
N CYS A 53 6.27 10.14 0.62
CA CYS A 53 5.33 10.46 1.70
C CYS A 53 3.91 10.68 1.18
N ARG A 54 3.77 11.31 0.01
CA ARG A 54 2.47 11.53 -0.62
C ARG A 54 1.91 10.19 -1.08
N TRP A 55 2.71 9.39 -1.77
CA TRP A 55 2.28 8.11 -2.34
C TRP A 55 1.87 7.08 -1.28
N GLU A 56 2.60 6.98 -0.16
CA GLU A 56 2.19 6.11 0.97
C GLU A 56 0.90 6.55 1.65
N LYS A 57 0.55 7.84 1.52
CA LYS A 57 -0.72 8.40 1.98
C LYS A 57 -1.77 8.42 0.87
N LEU A 58 -1.55 7.72 -0.25
CA LEU A 58 -2.44 7.69 -1.42
C LEU A 58 -2.75 9.08 -2.00
N ARG A 59 -1.81 10.03 -1.85
CA ARG A 59 -1.89 11.38 -2.42
C ARG A 59 -1.11 11.42 -3.72
N PHE A 60 -1.82 11.43 -4.85
CA PHE A 60 -1.22 11.32 -6.18
C PHE A 60 -1.23 12.60 -7.00
N HIS A 61 -1.48 13.75 -6.36
CA HIS A 61 -1.33 15.07 -6.98
C HIS A 61 -0.10 15.80 -6.40
N PRO A 62 0.83 16.28 -7.25
CA PRO A 62 0.99 15.93 -8.66
C PRO A 62 1.28 14.43 -8.87
N ARG A 63 0.96 13.91 -10.07
CA ARG A 63 1.31 12.54 -10.51
C ARG A 63 2.84 12.36 -10.42
N PRO A 64 3.34 11.12 -10.24
CA PRO A 64 4.75 10.84 -10.39
C PRO A 64 5.25 11.30 -11.77
N THR A 65 6.37 11.99 -11.78
CA THR A 65 7.12 12.33 -12.99
C THR A 65 7.93 11.12 -13.47
N GLN A 66 8.34 11.14 -14.73
CA GLN A 66 9.20 10.09 -15.28
C GLN A 66 10.50 9.93 -14.49
N ALA A 67 11.18 11.03 -14.14
CA ALA A 67 12.40 11.01 -13.35
C ALA A 67 12.19 10.43 -11.94
N GLU A 68 11.04 10.71 -11.31
CA GLU A 68 10.70 10.12 -10.01
C GLU A 68 10.49 8.59 -10.10
N LEU A 69 9.88 8.12 -11.19
CA LEU A 69 9.69 6.68 -11.44
C LEU A 69 11.00 5.98 -11.77
N GLU A 70 11.88 6.60 -12.53
CA GLU A 70 13.21 6.08 -12.84
C GLU A 70 14.08 5.95 -11.57
N ALA A 71 14.06 6.96 -10.71
CA ALA A 71 14.73 6.90 -9.41
C ALA A 71 14.19 5.77 -8.52
N LEU A 72 12.86 5.60 -8.49
CA LEU A 72 12.23 4.50 -7.77
C LEU A 72 12.56 3.13 -8.40
N SER A 73 12.60 3.03 -9.73
CA SER A 73 12.99 1.83 -10.47
C SER A 73 14.42 1.41 -10.14
N GLN A 74 15.38 2.35 -10.20
CA GLN A 74 16.76 2.10 -9.83
C GLN A 74 16.91 1.58 -8.40
N ALA A 75 16.16 2.16 -7.46
CA ALA A 75 16.20 1.77 -6.05
C ALA A 75 15.49 0.44 -5.76
N THR A 76 14.47 0.06 -6.53
CA THR A 76 13.65 -1.13 -6.24
C THR A 76 13.94 -2.30 -7.18
N ARG A 77 14.67 -2.06 -8.27
CA ARG A 77 14.86 -2.97 -9.41
C ARG A 77 13.54 -3.43 -10.03
N ILE A 78 12.54 -2.56 -10.04
CA ILE A 78 11.25 -2.79 -10.68
C ILE A 78 11.15 -1.87 -11.89
N GLU A 79 10.81 -2.45 -13.05
CA GLU A 79 10.61 -1.69 -14.28
C GLU A 79 9.62 -0.53 -14.11
N VAL A 80 9.89 0.57 -14.80
CA VAL A 80 9.08 1.80 -14.69
C VAL A 80 7.61 1.55 -15.01
N ASP A 81 7.33 0.76 -16.05
CA ASP A 81 5.96 0.42 -16.44
C ASP A 81 5.24 -0.38 -15.33
N ARG A 82 5.96 -1.31 -14.70
CA ARG A 82 5.42 -2.08 -13.58
C ARG A 82 5.18 -1.22 -12.35
N LEU A 83 6.02 -0.21 -12.10
CA LEU A 83 5.79 0.77 -11.03
C LEU A 83 4.57 1.65 -11.32
N ASN A 84 4.37 2.05 -12.58
CA ASN A 84 3.22 2.84 -13.00
C ASN A 84 1.88 2.13 -12.74
N GLU A 85 1.84 0.81 -12.89
CA GLU A 85 0.65 -0.02 -12.61
C GLU A 85 0.21 0.00 -11.14
N LEU A 86 1.10 0.41 -10.21
CA LEU A 86 0.77 0.52 -8.78
C LEU A 86 0.03 1.82 -8.43
N PHE A 87 -0.07 2.76 -9.40
CA PHE A 87 -0.79 4.02 -9.27
C PHE A 87 -2.17 3.94 -9.94
N PRO A 88 -3.18 4.65 -9.42
CA PRO A 88 -4.46 4.76 -10.10
C PRO A 88 -4.34 5.60 -11.38
N LEU A 89 -5.23 5.32 -12.33
CA LEU A 89 -5.41 6.21 -13.48
C LEU A 89 -5.96 7.57 -13.03
N PRO A 90 -5.71 8.64 -13.81
CA PRO A 90 -6.11 9.99 -13.40
C PRO A 90 -7.62 10.10 -13.18
N GLY A 91 -8.03 10.65 -12.04
CA GLY A 91 -9.45 10.89 -11.71
C GLY A 91 -10.23 9.70 -11.14
N GLU A 92 -9.67 8.49 -11.16
CA GLU A 92 -10.36 7.27 -10.70
C GLU A 92 -10.26 7.00 -9.19
N ALA A 93 -9.23 7.57 -8.55
CA ALA A 93 -8.96 7.38 -7.13
C ALA A 93 -9.98 8.08 -6.22
N LEU A 94 -10.29 7.42 -5.11
CA LEU A 94 -10.96 8.02 -3.96
C LEU A 94 -10.05 9.06 -3.28
N PRO A 95 -10.60 9.94 -2.44
CA PRO A 95 -9.79 10.74 -1.53
C PRO A 95 -8.94 9.85 -0.61
N PRO A 96 -7.71 10.26 -0.25
CA PRO A 96 -6.84 9.58 0.71
C PRO A 96 -7.50 9.14 2.01
N GLU A 97 -8.50 9.89 2.48
CA GLU A 97 -9.23 9.68 3.73
C GLU A 97 -10.21 8.50 3.66
N GLN A 98 -10.41 7.93 2.46
CA GLN A 98 -11.35 6.82 2.20
C GLN A 98 -10.62 5.53 1.82
N VAL A 99 -9.56 5.17 2.57
CA VAL A 99 -8.93 3.86 2.43
C VAL A 99 -9.94 2.77 2.77
N ARG A 100 -10.08 1.80 1.88
CA ARG A 100 -10.99 0.66 2.06
C ARG A 100 -10.17 -0.62 2.12
N PHE A 101 -10.64 -1.61 2.88
CA PHE A 101 -10.00 -2.93 2.85
C PHE A 101 -10.96 -4.10 3.04
N CYS A 102 -10.48 -5.28 2.64
CA CYS A 102 -11.06 -6.56 2.99
C CYS A 102 -10.26 -7.25 4.10
N ALA A 103 -10.86 -7.49 5.27
CA ALA A 103 -10.16 -8.11 6.39
C ALA A 103 -9.81 -9.58 6.12
N ALA A 104 -10.56 -10.25 5.24
CA ALA A 104 -10.22 -11.60 4.79
C ALA A 104 -8.94 -11.62 3.94
N CYS A 105 -8.81 -10.69 2.98
CA CYS A 105 -7.58 -10.56 2.19
C CYS A 105 -6.35 -10.30 3.09
N TYR A 106 -6.46 -9.39 4.07
CA TYR A 106 -5.35 -9.11 4.99
C TYR A 106 -4.91 -10.30 5.85
N LEU A 107 -5.80 -11.26 6.11
CA LEU A 107 -5.46 -12.51 6.82
C LEU A 107 -4.73 -13.51 5.91
N GLU A 108 -4.96 -13.45 4.60
CA GLU A 108 -4.35 -14.34 3.61
C GLU A 108 -3.01 -13.80 3.12
N GLU A 109 -3.00 -12.54 2.68
CA GLU A 109 -1.84 -11.83 2.16
C GLU A 109 -1.94 -10.36 2.59
N PRO A 110 -1.16 -9.90 3.60
CA PRO A 110 -1.25 -8.54 4.10
C PRO A 110 -0.70 -7.54 3.07
N CYS A 111 -1.60 -7.02 2.25
CA CYS A 111 -1.34 -5.99 1.25
C CYS A 111 -2.60 -5.13 1.05
N HIS A 112 -2.39 -3.84 0.75
CA HIS A 112 -3.47 -2.98 0.28
C HIS A 112 -3.52 -3.01 -1.25
N ARG A 113 -4.68 -3.36 -1.81
CA ARG A 113 -4.88 -3.43 -3.26
C ARG A 113 -5.24 -2.07 -3.85
N LEU A 114 -4.74 -1.80 -5.05
CA LEU A 114 -5.03 -0.57 -5.79
C LEU A 114 -6.54 -0.43 -6.06
N ALA A 115 -7.21 -1.51 -6.47
CA ALA A 115 -8.63 -1.52 -6.81
C ALA A 115 -9.52 -1.02 -5.66
N TRP A 116 -9.13 -1.24 -4.40
CA TRP A 116 -9.90 -0.81 -3.23
C TRP A 116 -9.92 0.71 -3.03
N HIS A 117 -8.98 1.41 -3.66
CA HIS A 117 -8.93 2.87 -3.65
C HIS A 117 -9.66 3.50 -4.84
N LEU A 118 -10.24 2.72 -5.75
CA LEU A 118 -11.00 3.24 -6.88
C LEU A 118 -12.45 3.53 -6.49
N LYS A 119 -13.02 4.61 -7.03
CA LYS A 119 -14.41 5.04 -6.73
C LYS A 119 -15.45 3.95 -7.03
N ALA A 120 -15.24 3.21 -8.12
CA ALA A 120 -16.14 2.17 -8.61
C ALA A 120 -16.16 0.90 -7.74
N THR A 121 -15.21 0.74 -6.81
CA THR A 121 -15.04 -0.49 -6.04
C THR A 121 -15.57 -0.35 -4.62
N ASP A 122 -16.66 -1.04 -4.29
CA ASP A 122 -17.22 -1.10 -2.93
C ASP A 122 -17.14 -2.50 -2.30
N SER A 123 -16.69 -3.48 -3.08
CA SER A 123 -16.68 -4.91 -2.76
C SER A 123 -15.33 -5.55 -3.08
N CYS A 124 -15.04 -6.66 -2.42
CA CYS A 124 -13.82 -7.43 -2.68
C CYS A 124 -14.04 -8.37 -3.88
N ASP A 125 -13.08 -8.41 -4.78
CA ASP A 125 -13.04 -9.28 -5.96
C ASP A 125 -12.77 -10.75 -5.61
N ARG A 126 -12.19 -11.02 -4.44
CA ARG A 126 -11.79 -12.37 -4.00
C ARG A 126 -12.69 -12.98 -2.94
N HIS A 127 -13.41 -12.14 -2.20
CA HIS A 127 -14.28 -12.55 -1.11
C HIS A 127 -15.65 -11.90 -1.33
N PRO A 128 -16.76 -12.60 -1.08
CA PRO A 128 -18.12 -12.03 -1.21
C PRO A 128 -18.43 -11.09 -0.04
N LEU A 129 -17.60 -10.07 0.14
CA LEU A 129 -17.61 -9.14 1.27
C LEU A 129 -17.44 -7.70 0.77
N ARG A 130 -18.24 -6.79 1.33
CA ARG A 130 -18.07 -5.35 1.13
C ARG A 130 -16.79 -4.87 1.81
N LEU A 131 -16.11 -3.92 1.18
CA LEU A 131 -14.90 -3.32 1.74
C LEU A 131 -15.24 -2.43 2.94
N LEU A 132 -14.40 -2.48 3.98
CA LEU A 132 -14.56 -1.66 5.16
C LEU A 132 -13.88 -0.30 4.93
N PRO A 133 -14.59 0.83 5.06
CA PRO A 133 -13.98 2.17 5.02
C PRO A 133 -13.38 2.59 6.37
N ALA A 134 -13.77 1.91 7.45
CA ALA A 134 -13.34 2.22 8.82
C ALA A 134 -13.49 1.00 9.74
N CYS A 135 -12.84 1.04 10.89
CA CYS A 135 -12.89 -0.04 11.88
C CYS A 135 -14.32 -0.25 12.38
N PRO A 136 -14.90 -1.47 12.30
CA PRO A 136 -16.28 -1.69 12.74
C PRO A 136 -16.45 -1.53 14.27
N GLY A 137 -15.37 -1.63 15.04
CA GLY A 137 -15.32 -1.34 16.48
C GLY A 137 -15.32 0.17 16.78
N CYS A 138 -14.16 0.83 16.65
CA CYS A 138 -13.98 2.23 17.03
C CYS A 138 -14.30 3.28 15.95
N LYS A 139 -14.70 2.86 14.74
CA LYS A 139 -15.03 3.75 13.60
C LYS A 139 -13.88 4.63 13.09
N LYS A 140 -12.65 4.46 13.56
CA LYS A 140 -11.48 5.13 12.98
C LYS A 140 -11.33 4.71 11.51
N PRO A 141 -11.16 5.66 10.56
CA PRO A 141 -10.75 5.37 9.19
C PRO A 141 -9.42 4.62 9.18
N PHE A 142 -9.19 3.87 8.10
CA PHE A 142 -7.97 3.10 7.97
C PHE A 142 -6.85 3.90 7.31
N GLU A 143 -5.63 3.57 7.67
CA GLU A 143 -4.43 3.97 6.95
C GLU A 143 -3.70 2.70 6.49
N VAL A 144 -3.13 2.72 5.28
CA VAL A 144 -2.42 1.57 4.71
C VAL A 144 -1.29 1.11 5.65
N ALA A 145 -0.52 2.06 6.17
CA ALA A 145 0.58 1.79 7.08
C ALA A 145 0.11 1.14 8.40
N ASP A 146 -0.97 1.64 9.01
CA ASP A 146 -1.55 1.08 10.24
C ASP A 146 -2.02 -0.36 10.00
N ALA A 147 -2.68 -0.62 8.86
CA ALA A 147 -3.21 -1.93 8.52
C ALA A 147 -2.10 -2.97 8.22
N LEU A 148 -0.94 -2.52 7.72
CA LEU A 148 0.21 -3.41 7.48
C LEU A 148 1.11 -3.58 8.69
N ALA A 149 1.09 -2.64 9.64
CA ALA A 149 1.93 -2.69 10.85
C ALA A 149 1.47 -3.76 11.85
N ALA A 150 0.20 -4.16 11.81
CA ALA A 150 -0.38 -5.03 12.81
C ALA A 150 -1.49 -5.92 12.25
N ALA A 151 -1.78 -7.00 12.96
CA ALA A 151 -2.85 -7.94 12.63
C ALA A 151 -4.27 -7.43 13.01
N GLY A 152 -4.48 -6.11 13.06
CA GLY A 152 -5.73 -5.50 13.48
C GLY A 152 -5.68 -3.98 13.65
N CYS A 153 -6.80 -3.41 14.13
CA CYS A 153 -6.92 -2.00 14.44
C CYS A 153 -5.98 -1.61 15.58
N GLN A 154 -5.06 -0.68 15.32
CA GLN A 154 -4.15 -0.15 16.35
C GLN A 154 -4.88 0.53 17.52
N PRO A 155 -5.83 1.46 17.30
CA PRO A 155 -6.51 2.14 18.42
C PRO A 155 -7.31 1.25 19.36
N CYS A 156 -8.08 0.27 18.84
CA CYS A 156 -9.02 -0.51 19.67
C CYS A 156 -8.66 -2.00 19.79
N GLY A 157 -7.56 -2.44 19.19
CA GLY A 157 -7.09 -3.82 19.26
C GLY A 157 -7.96 -4.85 18.51
N MET A 158 -9.01 -4.43 17.80
CA MET A 158 -9.85 -5.37 17.05
C MET A 158 -9.04 -6.07 15.95
N SER A 159 -8.93 -7.40 16.04
CA SER A 159 -8.21 -8.20 15.05
C SER A 159 -8.93 -8.25 13.70
N PHE A 160 -8.18 -8.47 12.61
CA PHE A 160 -8.78 -8.70 11.29
C PHE A 160 -9.71 -9.92 11.25
N LYS A 161 -9.43 -10.96 12.05
CA LYS A 161 -10.33 -12.11 12.22
C LYS A 161 -11.71 -11.70 12.74
N SER A 162 -11.74 -10.78 13.71
CA SER A 162 -13.00 -10.22 14.23
C SER A 162 -13.66 -9.27 13.25
N MET A 163 -12.89 -8.47 12.50
CA MET A 163 -13.43 -7.59 11.46
C MET A 163 -14.08 -8.36 10.31
N LYS A 164 -13.46 -9.47 9.87
CA LYS A 164 -14.02 -10.35 8.83
C LYS A 164 -15.44 -10.81 9.17
N LYS A 165 -15.69 -11.18 10.43
CA LYS A 165 -17.02 -11.59 10.92
C LYS A 165 -18.05 -10.45 10.92
N ARG A 166 -17.60 -9.20 10.87
CA ARG A 166 -18.44 -7.99 10.88
C ARG A 166 -18.58 -7.34 9.50
N GLN A 167 -17.87 -7.85 8.49
CA GLN A 167 -18.06 -7.42 7.11
C GLN A 167 -19.40 -7.91 6.58
N ARG A 168 -20.12 -7.04 5.89
CA ARG A 168 -21.36 -7.40 5.21
C ARG A 168 -21.02 -8.18 3.95
N ALA A 169 -21.87 -9.15 3.60
CA ALA A 169 -21.85 -9.76 2.28
C ALA A 169 -22.18 -8.71 1.21
N CYS A 170 -21.69 -8.95 -0.01
CA CYS A 170 -21.96 -8.09 -1.17
C CYS A 170 -23.42 -8.11 -1.57
#